data_AF-A0A1Y1JJS7-F1
#
_entry.id   AF-A0A1Y1JJS7-F1
#
_cell.length_a   1.000
_cell.length_b   1.000
_cell.length_c   1.000
_cell.angle_alpha   90.00
_cell.angle_beta   90.00
_cell.angle_gamma   90.00
#
_symmetry.space_group_name_H-M   'P 1'
#
loop_
_entity.id
_entity.type
_entity.pdbx_description
1 polymer ?
#
loop_
_entity_poly.entity_id
_entity_poly.type
_entity_poly.pdbx_seq_one_letter_code
_entity_poly.pdbx_strand_id
1 'polypeptide(L)'
;MNAKEEEDIQLDKTSSSKNDNIYKTKPHLRKAAGVVWKDPSLDDWPENDFRIFCGNLGNEVTTDILANAFRKYKSFNMAKVIREKRNNKTKGYGFVSLSDPQDMLDALKNMNNKFIGNRPIIVKRSKWKDREVDSKKNKDFDNFIQNTYAPSKKFRKFKKFVKRDNKEVHDKLISKNTKNF
;
A
#
# COMPACT_ATOMS: atom_id res chain seq x y z
N MET A 1 43.45 -43.34 25.34
CA MET A 1 43.99 -42.12 24.72
C MET A 1 43.56 -42.13 23.25
N ASN A 2 42.68 -41.19 22.91
CA ASN A 2 42.30 -40.64 21.59
C ASN A 2 42.85 -41.29 20.31
N ALA A 3 41.97 -41.52 19.32
CA ALA A 3 41.64 -40.50 18.31
C ALA A 3 40.61 -40.97 17.26
N LYS A 4 39.47 -40.27 17.24
CA LYS A 4 38.72 -39.74 16.08
C LYS A 4 38.19 -40.69 14.99
N GLU A 5 36.86 -40.83 15.05
CA GLU A 5 35.92 -41.21 13.99
C GLU A 5 35.95 -40.19 12.82
N GLU A 6 35.96 -40.69 11.59
CA GLU A 6 35.56 -39.96 10.38
C GLU A 6 34.25 -40.59 9.88
N GLU A 7 33.13 -39.92 10.16
CA GLU A 7 31.84 -40.18 9.51
C GLU A 7 31.69 -39.21 8.33
N ASP A 8 31.73 -39.75 7.11
CA ASP A 8 31.39 -39.01 5.90
C ASP A 8 29.87 -38.74 5.86
N ILE A 9 29.51 -37.49 6.09
CA ILE A 9 28.13 -36.98 6.01
C ILE A 9 27.69 -36.95 4.55
N GLN A 10 26.71 -37.78 4.21
CA GLN A 10 25.96 -37.70 2.96
C GLN A 10 25.26 -36.34 2.85
N LEU A 11 25.67 -35.52 1.88
CA LEU A 11 24.95 -34.29 1.51
C LEU A 11 23.61 -34.65 0.85
N ASP A 12 22.54 -34.41 1.61
CA ASP A 12 21.15 -34.33 1.18
C ASP A 12 21.01 -33.41 -0.05
N LYS A 13 20.49 -34.00 -1.12
CA LYS A 13 19.94 -33.33 -2.30
C LYS A 13 18.63 -32.65 -1.94
N THR A 14 18.68 -31.44 -1.39
CA THR A 14 17.56 -30.52 -1.48
C THR A 14 17.68 -29.78 -2.80
N SER A 15 16.97 -30.29 -3.79
CA SER A 15 16.66 -29.61 -5.04
C SER A 15 16.02 -28.26 -4.74
N SER A 16 16.84 -27.22 -4.63
CA SER A 16 16.43 -25.83 -4.82
C SER A 16 16.07 -25.67 -6.29
N SER A 17 14.87 -26.14 -6.65
CA SER A 17 14.25 -25.74 -7.90
C SER A 17 13.90 -24.27 -7.75
N LYS A 18 14.80 -23.42 -8.25
CA LYS A 18 14.52 -22.04 -8.62
C LYS A 18 13.32 -22.09 -9.57
N ASN A 19 12.14 -21.81 -9.02
CA ASN A 19 10.95 -21.61 -9.84
C ASN A 19 11.02 -20.20 -10.39
N ASP A 20 11.66 -20.07 -11.55
CA ASP A 20 11.70 -18.89 -12.40
C ASP A 20 10.34 -18.64 -13.07
N ASN A 21 9.30 -18.51 -12.24
CA ASN A 21 8.00 -17.97 -12.64
C ASN A 21 7.87 -16.56 -12.07
N ILE A 22 8.75 -15.69 -12.58
CA ILE A 22 8.71 -14.23 -12.42
C ILE A 22 7.52 -13.72 -13.25
N TYR A 23 6.30 -14.03 -12.81
CA TYR A 23 5.16 -13.24 -13.21
C TYR A 23 5.46 -11.83 -12.72
N LYS A 24 5.51 -10.87 -13.65
CA LYS A 24 5.75 -9.45 -13.38
C LYS A 24 4.67 -8.95 -12.41
N THR A 25 4.88 -9.13 -11.12
CA THR A 25 3.98 -8.64 -10.09
C THR A 25 3.98 -7.12 -10.22
N LYS A 26 2.79 -6.54 -10.36
CA LYS A 26 2.66 -5.09 -10.54
C LYS A 26 3.27 -4.43 -9.30
N PRO A 27 4.20 -3.47 -9.45
CA PRO A 27 4.80 -2.84 -8.28
C PRO A 27 3.70 -2.18 -7.44
N HIS A 28 3.68 -2.43 -6.13
CA HIS A 28 2.73 -1.75 -5.26
C HIS A 28 3.14 -0.28 -5.12
N LEU A 29 2.54 0.57 -5.94
CA LEU A 29 2.74 2.01 -5.92
C LEU A 29 1.85 2.65 -4.87
N ARG A 30 2.34 3.70 -4.22
CA ARG A 30 1.57 4.58 -3.32
C ARG A 30 1.64 6.00 -3.83
N LYS A 31 0.52 6.73 -3.72
CA LYS A 31 0.41 8.15 -4.08
C LYS A 31 0.11 8.97 -2.83
N ALA A 32 0.92 9.98 -2.53
CA ALA A 32 0.59 11.00 -1.54
C ALA A 32 1.17 12.35 -1.96
N ALA A 33 0.44 13.44 -1.71
CA ALA A 33 0.84 14.81 -2.09
C ALA A 33 1.32 14.95 -3.56
N GLY A 34 0.72 14.19 -4.48
CA GLY A 34 1.09 14.18 -5.91
C GLY A 34 2.34 13.36 -6.26
N VAL A 35 3.07 12.84 -5.27
CA VAL A 35 4.26 12.00 -5.47
C VAL A 35 3.86 10.53 -5.41
N VAL A 36 4.40 9.72 -6.33
CA VAL A 36 4.19 8.28 -6.38
C VAL A 36 5.50 7.55 -6.06
N TRP A 37 5.48 6.60 -5.13
CA TRP A 37 6.65 5.78 -4.78
C TRP A 37 6.31 4.29 -4.71
N LYS A 38 7.33 3.44 -4.91
CA LYS A 38 7.21 1.98 -4.72
C LYS A 38 7.32 1.66 -3.22
N ASP A 39 6.36 0.91 -2.69
CA ASP A 39 6.42 0.39 -1.31
C ASP A 39 6.73 -1.11 -1.32
N PRO A 40 7.99 -1.53 -1.06
CA PRO A 40 8.36 -2.94 -1.09
C PRO A 40 7.74 -3.75 0.06
N SER A 41 7.21 -3.11 1.12
CA SER A 41 6.68 -3.82 2.29
C SER A 41 5.36 -4.56 2.02
N LEU A 42 4.75 -4.33 0.86
CA LEU A 42 3.50 -4.96 0.43
C LEU A 42 3.71 -6.11 -0.54
N ASP A 43 4.90 -6.23 -1.14
CA ASP A 43 5.27 -7.29 -2.08
C ASP A 43 5.47 -8.64 -1.37
N ASP A 44 5.76 -8.64 -0.06
CA ASP A 44 5.94 -9.87 0.75
C ASP A 44 4.63 -10.68 0.92
N TRP A 45 3.48 -10.09 0.64
CA TRP A 45 2.17 -10.69 0.92
C TRP A 45 1.63 -11.42 -0.31
N PRO A 46 0.95 -12.56 -0.12
CA PRO A 46 0.34 -13.29 -1.23
C PRO A 46 -0.66 -12.41 -2.00
N GLU A 47 -0.69 -12.58 -3.31
CA GLU A 47 -1.66 -11.89 -4.17
C GLU A 47 -3.08 -12.39 -3.90
N ASN A 48 -4.08 -11.51 -4.11
CA ASN A 48 -5.51 -11.81 -3.94
C ASN A 48 -5.93 -12.29 -2.54
N ASP A 49 -5.22 -11.89 -1.50
CA ASP A 49 -5.50 -12.27 -0.13
C ASP A 49 -6.59 -11.43 0.56
N PHE A 50 -7.11 -11.91 1.68
CA PHE A 50 -8.01 -11.20 2.58
C PHE A 50 -7.27 -10.89 3.87
N ARG A 51 -6.68 -9.69 3.92
CA ARG A 51 -5.96 -9.25 5.12
C ARG A 51 -6.90 -8.78 6.22
N ILE A 52 -6.60 -9.23 7.42
CA ILE A 52 -7.21 -8.85 8.68
C ILE A 52 -6.21 -7.97 9.44
N PHE A 53 -6.72 -6.90 10.05
CA PHE A 53 -5.97 -6.08 10.99
C PHE A 53 -6.20 -6.62 12.41
N CYS A 54 -5.11 -6.93 13.10
CA CYS A 54 -5.10 -7.33 14.51
C CYS A 54 -4.44 -6.23 15.33
N GLY A 55 -5.22 -5.53 16.15
CA GLY A 55 -4.75 -4.47 17.04
C GLY A 55 -4.76 -4.91 18.52
N ASN A 56 -4.22 -4.05 19.37
CA ASN A 56 -4.08 -4.27 20.82
C ASN A 56 -3.24 -5.52 21.17
N LEU A 57 -2.25 -5.84 20.34
CA LEU A 57 -1.32 -6.93 20.60
C LEU A 57 -0.35 -6.54 21.72
N GLY A 58 -0.08 -7.48 22.64
CA GLY A 58 0.95 -7.32 23.67
C GLY A 58 2.37 -7.33 23.10
N ASN A 59 3.34 -6.94 23.93
CA ASN A 59 4.76 -6.91 23.55
C ASN A 59 5.36 -8.31 23.41
N GLU A 60 4.79 -9.25 24.14
CA GLU A 60 5.08 -10.68 24.11
C GLU A 60 4.64 -11.35 22.81
N VAL A 61 3.71 -10.76 22.06
CA VAL A 61 3.13 -11.38 20.86
C VAL A 61 4.11 -11.26 19.69
N THR A 62 4.68 -12.40 19.29
CA THR A 62 5.48 -12.54 18.09
C THR A 62 4.62 -12.89 16.87
N THR A 63 5.23 -12.84 15.69
CA THR A 63 4.57 -13.28 14.46
C THR A 63 4.11 -14.73 14.55
N ASP A 64 4.90 -15.60 15.18
CA ASP A 64 4.59 -17.03 15.32
C ASP A 64 3.41 -17.27 16.26
N ILE A 65 3.34 -16.55 17.38
CA ILE A 65 2.22 -16.63 18.32
C ILE A 65 0.92 -16.18 17.63
N LEU A 66 0.99 -15.08 16.88
CA LEU A 66 -0.16 -14.61 16.11
C LEU A 66 -0.53 -15.61 15.01
N ALA A 67 0.43 -16.16 14.28
CA ALA A 67 0.19 -17.18 13.27
C ALA A 67 -0.51 -18.41 13.87
N ASN A 68 -0.01 -18.91 15.01
CA ASN A 68 -0.58 -20.07 15.68
C ASN A 68 -2.04 -19.87 16.09
N ALA A 69 -2.40 -18.67 16.55
CA ALA A 69 -3.79 -18.35 16.91
C ALA A 69 -4.75 -18.38 15.70
N PHE A 70 -4.25 -18.07 14.49
CA PHE A 70 -5.05 -18.04 13.26
C PHE A 70 -4.90 -19.31 12.40
N ARG A 71 -3.97 -20.22 12.73
CA ARG A 71 -3.81 -21.53 12.08
C ARG A 71 -5.03 -22.45 12.18
N LYS A 72 -5.99 -22.15 13.06
CA LYS A 72 -7.27 -22.85 13.12
C LYS A 72 -8.12 -22.71 11.84
N TYR A 73 -7.87 -21.66 11.05
CA TYR A 73 -8.52 -21.44 9.76
C TYR A 73 -7.72 -22.13 8.66
N LYS A 74 -8.40 -22.89 7.80
CA LYS A 74 -7.75 -23.66 6.72
C LYS A 74 -7.14 -22.74 5.67
N SER A 75 -7.75 -21.57 5.46
CA SER A 75 -7.28 -20.58 4.50
C SER A 75 -6.17 -19.67 5.05
N PHE A 76 -5.51 -20.02 6.15
CA PHE A 76 -4.41 -19.21 6.68
C PHE A 76 -3.18 -19.25 5.76
N ASN A 77 -2.69 -18.07 5.35
CA ASN A 77 -1.49 -17.97 4.50
C ASN A 77 -0.29 -17.41 5.29
N MET A 78 -0.42 -16.18 5.79
CA MET A 78 0.70 -15.48 6.42
C MET A 78 0.22 -14.58 7.56
N ALA A 79 1.04 -14.43 8.60
CA ALA A 79 0.88 -13.41 9.62
C ALA A 79 2.15 -12.56 9.72
N LYS A 80 2.02 -11.29 10.11
CA LYS A 80 3.15 -10.40 10.36
C LYS A 80 2.80 -9.40 11.46
N VAL A 81 3.56 -9.40 12.54
CA VAL A 81 3.48 -8.36 13.58
C VAL A 81 4.38 -7.20 13.17
N ILE A 82 3.86 -5.98 13.20
CA ILE A 82 4.63 -4.80 12.80
C ILE A 82 5.46 -4.33 13.98
N ARG A 83 6.77 -4.28 13.77
CA ARG A 83 7.75 -3.80 14.74
C ARG A 83 8.41 -2.53 14.23
N GLU A 84 8.88 -1.71 15.14
CA GLU A 84 9.66 -0.53 14.83
C GLU A 84 11.09 -0.92 14.46
N LYS A 85 11.61 -0.37 13.35
CA LYS A 85 12.92 -0.77 12.79
C LYS A 85 14.11 -0.39 13.69
N ARG A 86 13.98 0.65 14.53
CA ARG A 86 15.09 1.17 15.35
C ARG A 86 15.32 0.35 16.61
N ASN A 87 14.27 -0.02 17.32
CA ASN A 87 14.34 -0.68 18.63
C ASN A 87 13.72 -2.10 18.63
N ASN A 88 13.25 -2.58 17.47
CA ASN A 88 12.55 -3.84 17.30
C ASN A 88 11.34 -4.05 18.22
N LYS A 89 10.81 -2.98 18.82
CA LYS A 89 9.65 -3.01 19.69
C LYS A 89 8.38 -3.18 18.85
N THR A 90 7.43 -3.96 19.33
CA THR A 90 6.13 -4.09 18.64
C THR A 90 5.40 -2.75 18.62
N LYS A 91 4.70 -2.47 17.53
CA LYS A 91 3.76 -1.35 17.45
C LYS A 91 2.39 -1.70 18.03
N GLY A 92 2.21 -2.91 18.56
CA GLY A 92 0.96 -3.38 19.14
C GLY A 92 -0.10 -3.75 18.11
N TYR A 93 0.30 -3.95 16.85
CA TYR A 93 -0.58 -4.42 15.79
C TYR A 93 0.12 -5.30 14.78
N GLY A 94 -0.66 -6.11 14.07
CA GLY A 94 -0.22 -7.01 13.04
C GLY A 94 -1.29 -7.20 11.97
N PHE A 95 -0.90 -7.94 10.94
CA PHE A 95 -1.76 -8.32 9.84
C PHE A 95 -1.75 -9.84 9.68
N VAL A 96 -2.90 -10.39 9.32
CA VAL A 96 -3.07 -11.81 8.99
C VAL A 96 -3.71 -11.89 7.61
N SER A 97 -3.16 -12.70 6.73
CA SER A 97 -3.63 -12.97 5.38
C SER A 97 -4.35 -14.30 5.35
N LEU A 98 -5.59 -14.28 4.87
CA LEU A 98 -6.39 -15.48 4.58
C LEU A 98 -6.69 -15.57 3.07
N SER A 99 -6.83 -16.78 2.54
CA SER A 99 -7.23 -16.99 1.14
C SER A 99 -8.74 -16.89 0.92
N ASP A 100 -9.56 -17.27 1.91
CA ASP A 100 -11.02 -17.34 1.77
C ASP A 100 -11.70 -16.14 2.47
N PRO A 101 -12.62 -15.43 1.80
CA PRO A 101 -13.42 -14.39 2.44
C PRO A 101 -14.32 -14.91 3.57
N GLN A 102 -14.81 -16.15 3.53
CA GLN A 102 -15.69 -16.69 4.57
C GLN A 102 -14.95 -16.89 5.89
N ASP A 103 -13.78 -17.55 5.84
CA ASP A 103 -12.89 -17.69 7.00
C ASP A 103 -12.50 -16.32 7.58
N MET A 104 -12.36 -15.29 6.73
CA MET A 104 -12.10 -13.93 7.18
C MET A 104 -13.26 -13.32 7.97
N LEU A 105 -14.51 -13.52 7.52
CA LEU A 105 -15.69 -13.07 8.25
C LEU A 105 -15.85 -13.79 9.58
N ASP A 106 -15.56 -15.09 9.61
CA ASP A 106 -15.60 -15.88 10.84
C ASP A 106 -14.48 -15.51 11.80
N ALA A 107 -13.29 -15.20 11.30
CA ALA A 107 -12.21 -14.64 12.08
C ALA A 107 -12.57 -13.29 12.71
N LEU A 108 -13.21 -12.41 11.94
CA LEU A 108 -13.67 -11.12 12.47
C LEU A 108 -14.67 -11.26 13.61
N LYS A 109 -15.58 -12.23 13.54
CA LYS A 109 -16.59 -12.46 14.59
C LYS A 109 -16.00 -13.18 15.79
N ASN A 110 -15.27 -14.28 15.57
CA ASN A 110 -14.89 -15.21 16.63
C ASN A 110 -13.57 -14.84 17.33
N MET A 111 -12.65 -14.14 16.64
CA MET A 111 -11.35 -13.76 17.22
C MET A 111 -11.37 -12.38 17.86
N ASN A 112 -12.38 -11.55 17.59
CA ASN A 112 -12.47 -10.24 18.21
C ASN A 112 -12.65 -10.37 19.72
N ASN A 113 -11.85 -9.62 20.48
CA ASN A 113 -11.72 -9.66 21.95
C ASN A 113 -11.24 -10.99 22.55
N LYS A 114 -10.67 -11.91 21.75
CA LYS A 114 -9.99 -13.09 22.29
C LYS A 114 -8.64 -12.71 22.87
N PHE A 115 -8.23 -13.38 23.94
CA PHE A 115 -6.92 -13.17 24.55
C PHE A 115 -5.84 -13.87 23.71
N ILE A 116 -4.81 -13.11 23.32
CA ILE A 116 -3.57 -13.64 22.75
C ILE A 116 -2.43 -13.04 23.58
N GLY A 117 -1.69 -13.90 24.29
CA GLY A 117 -0.79 -13.44 25.35
C GLY A 117 -1.60 -12.89 26.54
N ASN A 118 -1.29 -11.68 26.97
CA ASN A 118 -1.87 -11.08 28.17
C ASN A 118 -2.95 -10.02 27.85
N ARG A 119 -3.28 -9.82 26.57
CA ARG A 119 -4.22 -8.77 26.13
C ARG A 119 -5.31 -9.32 25.18
N PRO A 120 -6.54 -8.78 25.24
CA PRO A 120 -7.58 -9.09 24.28
C PRO A 120 -7.31 -8.39 22.94
N ILE A 121 -7.33 -9.13 21.84
CA ILE A 121 -7.05 -8.60 20.51
C ILE A 121 -8.27 -7.91 19.91
N ILE A 122 -8.03 -6.88 19.11
CA ILE A 122 -9.07 -6.20 18.34
C ILE A 122 -8.92 -6.58 16.88
N VAL A 123 -9.95 -7.18 16.30
CA VAL A 123 -9.89 -7.69 14.91
C VAL A 123 -10.76 -6.82 14.02
N LYS A 124 -10.20 -6.31 12.93
CA LYS A 124 -10.90 -5.46 11.95
C LYS A 124 -10.52 -5.83 10.53
N ARG A 125 -11.37 -5.48 9.56
CA ARG A 125 -11.01 -5.59 8.13
C ARG A 125 -9.84 -4.68 7.81
N SER A 126 -8.82 -5.19 7.13
CA SER A 126 -7.65 -4.37 6.76
C SER A 126 -7.97 -3.42 5.62
N LYS A 127 -7.38 -2.22 5.66
CA LYS A 127 -7.48 -1.17 4.64
C LYS A 127 -6.34 -1.24 3.60
N TRP A 128 -5.76 -2.41 3.39
CA TRP A 128 -4.61 -2.57 2.49
C TRP A 128 -4.95 -2.24 1.03
N LYS A 129 -6.15 -2.61 0.55
CA LYS A 129 -6.65 -2.25 -0.79
C LYS A 129 -6.85 -0.74 -0.99
N ASP A 130 -7.09 0.00 0.09
CA ASP A 130 -7.22 1.46 0.02
C ASP A 130 -5.87 2.16 -0.26
N ARG A 131 -4.75 1.44 -0.10
CA ARG A 131 -3.39 2.00 -0.26
C ARG A 131 -2.89 1.91 -1.69
N GLU A 132 -3.55 1.13 -2.53
CA GLU A 132 -3.22 1.00 -3.95
C GLU A 132 -3.57 2.29 -4.69
N VAL A 133 -2.74 2.69 -5.67
CA VAL A 133 -2.97 3.92 -6.47
C VAL A 133 -4.35 3.91 -7.11
N ASP A 134 -4.80 2.76 -7.61
CA ASP A 134 -6.09 2.58 -8.28
C ASP A 134 -7.28 2.37 -7.32
N SER A 135 -7.07 2.54 -6.02
CA SER A 135 -8.14 2.39 -5.04
C SER A 135 -9.31 3.34 -5.36
N LYS A 136 -10.54 2.88 -5.09
CA LYS A 136 -11.76 3.68 -5.32
C LYS A 136 -11.64 5.07 -4.68
N LYS A 137 -11.08 5.15 -3.47
CA LYS A 137 -10.86 6.41 -2.75
C LYS A 137 -9.95 7.38 -3.49
N ASN A 138 -8.86 6.89 -4.09
CA ASN A 138 -7.97 7.73 -4.88
C ASN A 138 -8.65 8.21 -6.17
N LYS A 139 -9.43 7.36 -6.83
CA LYS A 139 -10.24 7.74 -8.00
C LYS A 139 -11.30 8.78 -7.65
N ASP A 140 -11.99 8.59 -6.53
CA ASP A 140 -13.01 9.52 -6.02
C ASP A 140 -12.39 10.88 -5.68
N PHE A 141 -11.19 10.89 -5.06
CA PHE A 141 -10.42 12.10 -4.80
C PHE A 141 -9.95 12.79 -6.09
N ASP A 142 -9.37 12.04 -7.03
CA ASP A 142 -8.94 12.59 -8.32
C ASP A 142 -10.13 13.15 -9.11
N ASN A 143 -11.29 12.49 -9.09
CA ASN A 143 -12.55 13.01 -9.67
C ASN A 143 -13.02 14.29 -8.98
N PHE A 144 -12.92 14.37 -7.65
CA PHE A 144 -13.27 15.59 -6.90
C PHE A 144 -12.36 16.76 -7.27
N ILE A 145 -11.04 16.55 -7.35
CA ILE A 145 -10.08 17.58 -7.78
C ILE A 145 -10.34 17.96 -9.25
N GLN A 146 -10.59 17.00 -10.13
CA GLN A 146 -10.94 17.29 -11.52
C GLN A 146 -12.23 18.09 -11.64
N ASN A 147 -13.25 17.84 -10.82
CA ASN A 147 -14.51 18.57 -10.91
C ASN A 147 -14.43 19.99 -10.28
N THR A 148 -13.54 20.18 -9.31
CA THR A 148 -13.30 21.48 -8.64
C THR A 148 -12.32 22.37 -9.41
N TYR A 149 -11.33 21.78 -10.10
CA TYR A 149 -10.42 22.47 -11.02
C TYR A 149 -10.85 22.39 -12.48
N ALA A 150 -11.92 21.67 -12.81
CA ALA A 150 -12.52 21.73 -14.15
C ALA A 150 -12.86 23.19 -14.40
N PRO A 151 -12.28 23.84 -15.43
CA PRO A 151 -12.66 25.20 -15.76
C PRO A 151 -14.15 25.18 -16.02
N SER A 152 -14.94 25.73 -15.09
CA SER A 152 -16.39 25.74 -15.25
C SER A 152 -16.67 26.34 -16.62
N LYS A 153 -17.59 25.73 -17.40
CA LYS A 153 -17.96 26.25 -18.73
C LYS A 153 -18.39 27.72 -18.66
N LYS A 154 -18.73 28.24 -17.47
CA LYS A 154 -18.98 29.66 -17.16
C LYS A 154 -17.75 30.56 -17.28
N PHE A 155 -16.53 30.08 -17.07
CA PHE A 155 -15.30 30.87 -17.24
C PHE A 155 -14.69 30.85 -18.65
N ARG A 156 -15.29 30.11 -19.61
CA ARG A 156 -14.87 30.21 -21.02
C ARG A 156 -15.31 31.51 -21.70
N LYS A 157 -16.27 32.25 -21.10
CA LYS A 157 -16.68 33.58 -21.58
C LYS A 157 -15.70 34.70 -21.19
N PHE A 158 -14.85 34.51 -20.19
CA PHE A 158 -13.90 35.54 -19.75
C PHE A 158 -12.52 35.48 -20.41
N LYS A 159 -12.24 34.47 -21.24
CA LYS A 159 -11.02 34.40 -22.07
C LYS A 159 -11.25 34.82 -23.53
N LYS A 160 -12.39 35.46 -23.82
CA LYS A 160 -12.68 36.10 -25.13
C LYS A 160 -12.66 37.64 -25.06
N PHE A 161 -12.37 38.22 -23.89
CA PHE A 161 -12.35 39.69 -23.69
C PHE A 161 -10.96 40.27 -23.41
N VAL A 162 -9.92 39.45 -23.21
CA VAL A 162 -8.53 39.93 -23.02
C VAL A 162 -7.70 39.81 -24.32
N LYS A 163 -8.34 39.59 -25.47
CA LYS A 163 -7.67 39.49 -26.78
C LYS A 163 -8.25 40.45 -27.83
N ARG A 164 -8.78 41.59 -27.38
CA ARG A 164 -9.33 42.62 -28.28
C ARG A 164 -8.69 44.01 -28.18
N ASP A 165 -7.96 44.36 -27.11
CA ASP A 165 -7.48 45.74 -26.97
C ASP A 165 -5.95 45.93 -27.03
N ASN A 166 -5.20 44.93 -27.51
CA ASN A 166 -3.74 45.02 -27.68
C ASN A 166 -3.25 44.96 -29.14
N LYS A 167 -4.13 45.23 -30.12
CA LYS A 167 -3.71 45.44 -31.52
C LYS A 167 -3.78 46.91 -31.96
N GLU A 168 -4.62 47.74 -31.33
CA GLU A 168 -4.79 49.15 -31.72
C GLU A 168 -3.78 50.11 -31.06
N VAL A 169 -3.02 49.67 -30.05
CA VAL A 169 -1.99 50.50 -29.41
C VAL A 169 -0.62 50.36 -30.09
N HIS A 170 -0.34 49.22 -30.73
CA HIS A 170 0.95 48.99 -31.40
C HIS A 170 1.04 49.70 -32.77
N ASP A 171 -0.07 49.82 -33.50
CA ASP A 171 -0.07 50.46 -34.84
C ASP A 171 -0.12 52.00 -34.78
N LYS A 172 -0.43 52.60 -33.61
CA LYS A 172 -0.36 54.05 -33.40
C LYS A 172 1.02 54.56 -32.94
N LEU A 173 1.95 53.68 -32.59
CA LEU A 173 3.30 54.04 -32.14
C LEU A 173 4.37 53.92 -33.23
N ILE A 174 4.03 53.43 -34.44
CA ILE A 174 4.98 53.27 -35.56
C ILE A 174 4.82 54.38 -36.63
N SER A 175 3.70 55.11 -36.68
CA SER A 175 3.44 56.12 -37.74
C SER A 175 3.74 57.57 -37.39
N LYS A 176 4.23 57.87 -36.17
CA LYS A 176 4.57 59.26 -35.76
C LYS A 176 6.06 59.56 -35.70
N ASN A 177 6.93 58.66 -36.14
CA ASN A 177 8.38 58.87 -36.14
C ASN A 177 9.03 58.81 -37.53
N THR A 178 8.30 59.23 -38.56
CA THR A 178 8.83 59.43 -39.92
C THR A 178 8.33 60.75 -40.51
N LYS A 179 8.59 61.87 -39.84
CA LYS A 179 8.66 63.22 -40.44
C LYS A 179 9.61 64.09 -39.62
N ASN A 180 10.90 63.95 -39.90
CA ASN A 180 11.92 64.97 -39.71
C ASN A 180 12.94 64.77 -40.85
N PHE A 181 12.67 65.43 -41.97
CA PHE A 181 13.71 66.11 -42.74
C PHE A 181 13.78 67.54 -42.19
#